data_AF-A0A2V5RI97-F1
#
_entry.id   AF-A0A2V5RI97-F1
#
_cell.length_a   1.000
_cell.length_b   1.000
_cell.length_c   1.000
_cell.angle_alpha   90.00
_cell.angle_beta   90.00
_cell.angle_gamma   90.00
#
_symmetry.space_group_name_H-M   'P 1'
#
loop_
_entity.id
_entity.type
_entity.pdbx_description
1 polymer ?
#
loop_
_entity_poly.entity_id
_entity_poly.type
_entity_poly.pdbx_seq_one_letter_code
_entity_poly.pdbx_strand_id
1 'polypeptide(L)'
;MFRAGKRSFVFVRRTNAVLAAIITACCALVEGAEIHDAAELGDLERVKAYLSQDPKQVDTTDAKGRTVLDCAILSGKKELVEFLVEKGATENIFAAAVCGHVDKVAELLKQDPKLANARDKGGKTPLHWAAFYGQKKVVELLLAQKADVNALDNDGFTPLHWAAEFDRRKKGSDPNVKDD
;
A
#
# COMPACT_ATOMS: atom_id res chain seq x y z
N MET A 1 -45.26 46.93 21.18
CA MET A 1 -44.04 47.10 20.36
C MET A 1 -42.92 46.25 20.95
N PHE A 2 -42.49 45.22 20.23
CA PHE A 2 -41.36 44.34 20.55
C PHE A 2 -40.02 45.10 20.40
N ARG A 3 -39.07 44.91 21.33
CA ARG A 3 -37.65 45.18 21.07
C ARG A 3 -36.79 44.16 21.80
N ALA A 4 -36.09 43.34 21.02
CA ALA A 4 -35.16 42.31 21.46
C ALA A 4 -33.84 42.93 21.96
N GLY A 5 -33.26 42.37 23.02
CA GLY A 5 -32.05 42.89 23.66
C GLY A 5 -31.19 41.81 24.31
N LYS A 6 -30.47 41.06 23.46
CA LYS A 6 -29.14 40.44 23.64
C LYS A 6 -28.85 39.68 24.94
N ARG A 7 -28.80 38.35 24.78
CA ARG A 7 -28.26 37.33 25.67
C ARG A 7 -26.90 37.72 26.27
N SER A 8 -26.84 37.88 27.58
CA SER A 8 -25.61 37.75 28.36
C SER A 8 -25.29 36.26 28.49
N PHE A 9 -24.37 35.76 27.66
CA PHE A 9 -23.73 34.47 27.88
C PHE A 9 -22.21 34.70 27.77
N VAL A 10 -21.66 35.31 28.81
CA VAL A 10 -20.23 35.36 29.07
C VAL A 10 -19.84 34.04 29.74
N PHE A 11 -19.91 32.94 28.99
CA PHE A 11 -19.38 31.65 29.40
C PHE A 11 -19.23 30.79 28.14
N VAL A 12 -18.17 29.99 28.05
CA VAL A 12 -17.84 29.11 26.90
C VAL A 12 -17.19 29.81 25.69
N ARG A 13 -16.05 30.48 25.91
CA ARG A 13 -15.06 30.72 24.82
C ARG A 13 -13.62 30.31 25.15
N ARG A 14 -13.40 29.63 26.29
CA ARG A 14 -12.07 29.13 26.67
C ARG A 14 -11.94 27.60 26.72
N THR A 15 -13.03 26.86 26.65
CA THR A 15 -12.99 25.39 26.63
C THR A 15 -12.79 24.80 25.24
N ASN A 16 -13.08 25.54 24.15
CA ASN A 16 -12.93 24.97 22.80
C ASN A 16 -11.48 24.73 22.37
N ALA A 17 -10.50 25.50 22.84
CA ALA A 17 -9.10 25.26 22.44
C ALA A 17 -8.49 24.07 23.17
N VAL A 18 -8.83 23.87 24.46
CA VAL A 18 -8.34 22.73 25.25
C VAL A 18 -9.11 21.47 24.91
N LEU A 19 -10.44 21.55 24.69
CA LEU A 19 -11.23 20.41 24.22
C LEU A 19 -10.87 20.04 22.78
N ALA A 20 -10.62 21.01 21.88
CA ALA A 20 -10.09 20.72 20.55
C ALA A 20 -8.67 20.15 20.64
N ALA A 21 -7.78 20.67 21.49
CA ALA A 21 -6.44 20.09 21.66
C ALA A 21 -6.48 18.69 22.30
N ILE A 22 -7.43 18.40 23.19
CA ILE A 22 -7.64 17.06 23.78
C ILE A 22 -8.31 16.13 22.77
N ILE A 23 -9.27 16.59 21.96
CA ILE A 23 -9.87 15.80 20.87
C ILE A 23 -8.83 15.55 19.79
N THR A 24 -8.05 16.54 19.39
CA THR A 24 -6.92 16.41 18.44
C THR A 24 -5.80 15.55 19.02
N ALA A 25 -5.48 15.64 20.32
CA ALA A 25 -4.50 14.76 20.97
C ALA A 25 -5.02 13.33 21.21
N CYS A 26 -6.33 13.14 21.40
CA CYS A 26 -6.96 11.81 21.45
C CYS A 26 -7.13 11.20 20.06
N CYS A 27 -7.38 11.99 19.01
CA CYS A 27 -7.34 11.53 17.62
C CYS A 27 -5.92 11.12 17.23
N ALA A 28 -4.89 11.91 17.62
CA ALA A 28 -3.49 11.58 17.39
C ALA A 28 -3.01 10.28 18.07
N LEU A 29 -3.71 9.79 19.10
CA LEU A 29 -3.43 8.49 19.74
C LEU A 29 -4.03 7.29 18.97
N VAL A 30 -4.88 7.53 17.97
CA VAL A 30 -5.50 6.51 17.09
C VAL A 30 -5.01 6.64 15.64
N GLU A 31 -4.57 7.84 15.21
CA GLU A 31 -4.17 8.17 13.83
C GLU A 31 -3.07 7.29 13.22
N GLY A 32 -2.18 6.70 14.02
CA GLY A 32 -1.13 5.80 13.50
C GLY A 32 -1.64 4.44 13.00
N ALA A 33 -2.80 3.98 13.50
CA ALA A 33 -3.36 2.66 13.15
C ALA A 33 -4.38 2.72 12.00
N GLU A 34 -5.01 3.89 11.75
CA GLU A 34 -6.14 3.97 10.82
C GLU A 34 -5.75 3.85 9.34
N ILE A 35 -4.64 4.47 8.93
CA ILE A 35 -4.23 4.45 7.52
C ILE A 35 -3.73 3.06 7.09
N HIS A 36 -3.08 2.33 7.99
CA HIS A 36 -2.61 0.96 7.75
C HIS A 36 -3.79 0.00 7.59
N ASP A 37 -4.80 0.10 8.46
CA ASP A 37 -6.02 -0.70 8.36
C ASP A 37 -6.78 -0.38 7.06
N ALA A 38 -6.88 0.90 6.68
CA ALA A 38 -7.49 1.30 5.41
C ALA A 38 -6.71 0.75 4.20
N ALA A 39 -5.38 0.76 4.25
CA ALA A 39 -4.54 0.20 3.19
C ALA A 39 -4.62 -1.33 3.10
N GLU A 40 -4.71 -2.02 4.24
CA GLU A 40 -4.89 -3.47 4.33
C GLU A 40 -6.26 -3.91 3.80
N LEU A 41 -7.30 -3.11 4.01
CA LEU A 41 -8.62 -3.30 3.41
C LEU A 41 -8.68 -2.91 1.92
N GLY A 42 -7.69 -2.16 1.43
CA GLY A 42 -7.66 -1.66 0.06
C GLY A 42 -8.65 -0.50 -0.18
N ASP A 43 -9.04 0.23 0.87
CA ASP A 43 -9.97 1.35 0.78
C ASP A 43 -9.26 2.62 0.32
N LEU A 44 -9.19 2.79 -1.01
CA LEU A 44 -8.50 3.91 -1.64
C LEU A 44 -9.04 5.28 -1.21
N GLU A 45 -10.35 5.42 -1.02
CA GLU A 45 -10.96 6.71 -0.68
C GLU A 45 -10.63 7.12 0.76
N ARG A 46 -10.59 6.17 1.70
CA ARG A 46 -10.11 6.45 3.06
C ARG A 46 -8.64 6.81 3.06
N VAL A 47 -7.79 6.07 2.33
CA VAL A 47 -6.35 6.40 2.25
C VAL A 47 -6.12 7.81 1.65
N LYS A 48 -6.87 8.18 0.62
CA LYS A 48 -6.86 9.55 0.06
C LYS A 48 -7.28 10.60 1.08
N ALA A 49 -8.33 10.33 1.87
CA ALA A 49 -8.81 11.25 2.89
C ALA A 49 -7.75 11.48 3.96
N TYR A 50 -7.09 10.42 4.44
CA TYR A 50 -6.00 10.52 5.41
C TYR A 50 -4.80 11.30 4.87
N LEU A 51 -4.33 10.98 3.66
CA LEU A 51 -3.19 11.68 3.04
C LEU A 51 -3.50 13.13 2.64
N SER A 52 -4.78 13.47 2.46
CA SER A 52 -5.22 14.86 2.26
C SER A 52 -5.18 15.67 3.55
N GLN A 53 -5.33 15.03 4.71
CA GLN A 53 -5.24 15.67 6.02
C GLN A 53 -3.78 15.82 6.45
N ASP A 54 -2.98 14.76 6.32
CA ASP A 54 -1.55 14.79 6.62
C ASP A 54 -0.74 13.99 5.57
N PRO A 55 -0.09 14.68 4.61
CA PRO A 55 0.70 14.01 3.59
C PRO A 55 1.97 13.36 4.13
N LYS A 56 2.40 13.66 5.36
CA LYS A 56 3.59 13.05 5.97
C LYS A 56 3.36 11.62 6.45
N GLN A 57 2.10 11.15 6.48
CA GLN A 57 1.78 9.80 6.94
C GLN A 57 2.11 8.69 5.94
N VAL A 58 2.53 9.04 4.71
CA VAL A 58 2.76 8.10 3.61
C VAL A 58 3.78 7.00 3.93
N ASP A 59 4.82 7.33 4.71
CA ASP A 59 5.88 6.41 5.14
C ASP A 59 5.80 6.03 6.62
N THR A 60 4.63 6.21 7.25
CA THR A 60 4.46 5.76 8.64
C THR A 60 4.56 4.24 8.73
N THR A 61 5.04 3.77 9.87
CA THR A 61 5.16 2.34 10.15
C THR A 61 4.21 1.90 11.26
N ASP A 62 3.54 0.76 11.09
CA ASP A 62 2.70 0.16 12.11
C ASP A 62 3.50 -0.44 13.28
N ALA A 63 2.80 -0.92 14.31
CA ALA A 63 3.42 -1.60 15.46
C ALA A 63 4.23 -2.86 15.09
N LYS A 64 4.07 -3.37 13.86
CA LYS A 64 4.76 -4.52 13.32
C LYS A 64 5.84 -4.12 12.29
N GLY A 65 6.20 -2.82 12.22
CA GLY A 65 7.21 -2.26 11.33
C GLY A 65 6.85 -2.22 9.84
N ARG A 66 5.57 -2.37 9.47
CA ARG A 66 5.12 -2.27 8.07
C ARG A 66 4.85 -0.83 7.70
N THR A 67 5.27 -0.45 6.51
CA THR A 67 4.84 0.81 5.90
C THR A 67 3.39 0.71 5.39
N VAL A 68 2.75 1.85 5.16
CA VAL A 68 1.43 1.91 4.48
C VAL A 68 1.49 1.23 3.11
N LEU A 69 2.61 1.37 2.41
CA LEU A 69 2.85 0.74 1.11
C LEU A 69 2.90 -0.79 1.21
N ASP A 70 3.51 -1.35 2.27
CA ASP A 70 3.51 -2.80 2.52
C ASP A 70 2.08 -3.34 2.71
N CYS A 71 1.24 -2.63 3.46
CA CYS A 71 -0.17 -3.02 3.64
C CYS A 71 -0.96 -2.97 2.31
N ALA A 72 -0.70 -1.95 1.49
CA ALA A 72 -1.32 -1.81 0.17
C ALA A 72 -0.91 -2.92 -0.80
N ILE A 73 0.35 -3.36 -0.76
CA ILE A 73 0.82 -4.50 -1.55
C ILE A 73 0.09 -5.78 -1.10
N LEU A 74 0.02 -6.03 0.22
CA LEU A 74 -0.64 -7.21 0.77
C LEU A 74 -2.14 -7.29 0.42
N SER A 75 -2.82 -6.16 0.31
CA SER A 75 -4.24 -6.12 -0.12
C SER A 75 -4.43 -6.45 -1.60
N GLY A 76 -3.36 -6.48 -2.39
CA GLY A 76 -3.38 -6.81 -3.82
C GLY A 76 -4.06 -5.74 -4.69
N LYS A 77 -4.22 -4.52 -4.18
CA LYS A 77 -4.84 -3.39 -4.90
C LYS A 77 -3.78 -2.55 -5.60
N LYS A 78 -3.54 -2.84 -6.88
CA LYS A 78 -2.52 -2.15 -7.68
C LYS A 78 -2.75 -0.63 -7.71
N GLU A 79 -4.01 -0.19 -7.84
CA GLU A 79 -4.38 1.22 -7.91
C GLU A 79 -3.97 1.98 -6.64
N LEU A 80 -4.05 1.32 -5.48
CA LEU A 80 -3.63 1.89 -4.21
C LEU A 80 -2.10 2.03 -4.13
N VAL A 81 -1.37 1.03 -4.60
CA VAL A 81 0.11 1.05 -4.65
C VAL A 81 0.59 2.19 -5.55
N GLU A 82 0.02 2.32 -6.74
CA GLU A 82 0.37 3.41 -7.68
C GLU A 82 0.10 4.79 -7.08
N PHE A 83 -1.04 4.96 -6.40
CA PHE A 83 -1.38 6.21 -5.74
C PHE A 83 -0.40 6.57 -4.62
N LEU A 84 0.02 5.59 -3.80
CA LEU A 84 1.00 5.84 -2.73
C LEU A 84 2.37 6.21 -3.29
N VAL A 85 2.80 5.55 -4.37
CA VAL A 85 4.05 5.89 -5.07
C VAL A 85 3.98 7.32 -5.64
N GLU A 86 2.84 7.73 -6.22
CA GLU A 86 2.63 9.10 -6.70
C GLU A 86 2.72 10.14 -5.56
N LYS A 87 2.27 9.79 -4.36
CA LYS A 87 2.38 10.65 -3.16
C LYS A 87 3.79 10.70 -2.57
N GLY A 88 4.75 10.01 -3.17
CA GLY A 88 6.15 10.03 -2.76
C GLY A 88 6.48 9.01 -1.67
N ALA A 89 5.68 7.94 -1.53
CA ALA A 89 6.03 6.81 -0.67
C ALA A 89 7.41 6.26 -1.06
N THR A 90 8.18 5.84 -0.07
CA THR A 90 9.44 5.15 -0.28
C THR A 90 9.21 3.82 -1.00
N GLU A 91 9.52 3.81 -2.29
CA GLU A 91 9.27 2.65 -3.14
C GLU A 91 10.22 1.49 -2.78
N ASN A 92 9.65 0.43 -2.22
CA ASN A 92 10.36 -0.81 -1.94
C ASN A 92 10.37 -1.74 -3.17
N ILE A 93 11.16 -2.82 -3.12
CA ILE A 93 11.29 -3.75 -4.26
C ILE A 93 9.96 -4.44 -4.62
N PHE A 94 9.07 -4.62 -3.63
CA PHE A 94 7.77 -5.24 -3.83
C PHE A 94 6.82 -4.30 -4.60
N ALA A 95 6.74 -3.03 -4.23
CA ALA A 95 5.97 -2.00 -4.93
C ALA A 95 6.46 -1.84 -6.37
N ALA A 96 7.78 -1.75 -6.55
CA ALA A 96 8.39 -1.67 -7.88
C ALA A 96 8.04 -2.91 -8.73
N ALA A 97 7.98 -4.09 -8.11
CA ALA A 97 7.56 -5.32 -8.77
C ALA A 97 6.07 -5.36 -9.13
N VAL A 98 5.19 -4.80 -8.29
CA VAL A 98 3.75 -4.66 -8.56
C VAL A 98 3.48 -3.67 -9.69
N CYS A 99 4.09 -2.48 -9.61
CA CYS A 99 3.92 -1.40 -10.58
C CYS A 99 4.60 -1.73 -11.93
N GLY A 100 5.64 -2.57 -11.92
CA GLY A 100 6.42 -2.88 -13.12
C GLY A 100 7.55 -1.89 -13.39
N HIS A 101 8.02 -1.18 -12.36
CA HIS A 101 9.08 -0.17 -12.46
C HIS A 101 10.46 -0.83 -12.57
N VAL A 102 10.79 -1.29 -13.78
CA VAL A 102 12.04 -2.01 -14.09
C VAL A 102 13.29 -1.23 -13.64
N ASP A 103 13.33 0.08 -13.89
CA ASP A 103 14.48 0.92 -13.54
C ASP A 103 14.70 0.98 -12.02
N LYS A 104 13.61 1.08 -11.25
CA LYS A 104 13.68 1.11 -9.79
C LYS A 104 14.09 -0.25 -9.22
N VAL A 105 13.56 -1.35 -9.76
CA VAL A 105 14.01 -2.70 -9.38
C VAL A 105 15.50 -2.86 -9.66
N ALA A 106 15.98 -2.40 -10.82
CA ALA A 106 17.41 -2.44 -11.17
C ALA A 106 18.27 -1.64 -10.19
N GLU A 107 17.82 -0.44 -9.80
CA GLU A 107 18.52 0.41 -8.83
C GLU A 107 18.59 -0.24 -7.45
N LEU A 108 17.46 -0.71 -6.93
CA LEU A 108 17.37 -1.36 -5.62
C LEU A 108 18.24 -2.62 -5.55
N LEU A 109 18.24 -3.44 -6.61
CA LEU A 109 19.08 -4.64 -6.68
C LEU A 109 20.56 -4.35 -6.84
N LYS A 110 20.94 -3.23 -7.46
CA LYS A 110 22.33 -2.77 -7.48
C LYS A 110 22.81 -2.35 -6.10
N GLN A 111 21.93 -1.75 -5.29
CA GLN A 111 22.24 -1.36 -3.92
C GLN A 111 22.31 -2.57 -2.99
N ASP A 112 21.32 -3.46 -3.06
CA ASP A 112 21.31 -4.72 -2.33
C ASP A 112 20.77 -5.87 -3.19
N PRO A 113 21.65 -6.73 -3.72
CA PRO A 113 21.25 -7.89 -4.53
C PRO A 113 20.39 -8.91 -3.77
N LYS A 114 20.45 -8.92 -2.42
CA LYS A 114 19.65 -9.86 -1.61
C LYS A 114 18.17 -9.57 -1.70
N LEU A 115 17.79 -8.34 -2.08
CA LEU A 115 16.39 -7.96 -2.22
C LEU A 115 15.66 -8.80 -3.27
N ALA A 116 16.35 -9.39 -4.26
CA ALA A 116 15.75 -10.27 -5.26
C ALA A 116 15.01 -11.47 -4.62
N ASN A 117 15.48 -11.92 -3.46
CA ASN A 117 14.91 -13.02 -2.68
C ASN A 117 14.36 -12.55 -1.33
N ALA A 118 14.14 -11.23 -1.15
CA ALA A 118 13.46 -10.72 0.04
C ALA A 118 12.08 -11.34 0.14
N ARG A 119 11.62 -11.56 1.38
CA ARG A 119 10.31 -12.14 1.66
C ARG A 119 9.48 -11.14 2.45
N ASP A 120 8.25 -10.92 2.01
CA ASP A 120 7.26 -10.18 2.79
C ASP A 120 6.71 -11.06 3.93
N LYS A 121 5.73 -10.54 4.68
CA LYS A 121 5.10 -11.28 5.78
C LYS A 121 4.32 -12.52 5.34
N GLY A 122 3.84 -12.54 4.10
CA GLY A 122 3.22 -13.69 3.48
C GLY A 122 4.24 -14.68 2.93
N GLY A 123 5.54 -14.45 3.12
CA GLY A 123 6.61 -15.27 2.56
C GLY A 123 6.81 -15.06 1.06
N LYS A 124 6.12 -14.10 0.45
CA LYS A 124 6.17 -13.84 -0.99
C LYS A 124 7.41 -13.04 -1.33
N THR A 125 8.02 -13.39 -2.45
CA THR A 125 9.18 -12.69 -3.01
C THR A 125 8.74 -11.65 -4.04
N PRO A 126 9.60 -10.69 -4.44
CA PRO A 126 9.27 -9.77 -5.54
C PRO A 126 8.85 -10.49 -6.82
N LEU A 127 9.38 -11.70 -7.05
CA LEU A 127 9.02 -12.54 -8.18
C LEU A 127 7.57 -13.04 -8.12
N HIS A 128 7.04 -13.34 -6.92
CA HIS A 128 5.62 -13.70 -6.76
C HIS A 128 4.72 -12.54 -7.17
N TRP A 129 5.03 -11.32 -6.70
CA TRP A 129 4.25 -10.13 -7.02
C TRP A 129 4.34 -9.75 -8.49
N ALA A 130 5.55 -9.76 -9.07
CA ALA A 130 5.74 -9.52 -10.50
C ALA A 130 4.99 -10.54 -11.36
N ALA A 131 4.99 -11.82 -10.95
CA ALA A 131 4.25 -12.89 -11.62
C ALA A 131 2.73 -12.71 -11.52
N PHE A 132 2.22 -12.35 -10.34
CA PHE A 132 0.80 -12.12 -10.10
C PHE A 132 0.22 -10.94 -10.90
N TYR A 133 1.02 -9.92 -11.19
CA TYR A 133 0.63 -8.78 -12.02
C TYR A 133 1.06 -8.89 -13.49
N GLY A 134 1.67 -10.01 -13.89
CA GLY A 134 2.10 -10.25 -15.27
C GLY A 134 3.23 -9.34 -15.75
N GLN A 135 4.06 -8.84 -14.84
CA GLN A 135 5.11 -7.84 -15.10
C GLN A 135 6.35 -8.51 -15.73
N LYS A 136 6.25 -8.94 -16.99
CA LYS A 136 7.26 -9.75 -17.70
C LYS A 136 8.69 -9.18 -17.62
N LYS A 137 8.86 -7.88 -17.85
CA LYS A 137 10.19 -7.24 -17.81
C LYS A 137 10.82 -7.27 -16.42
N VAL A 138 10.02 -7.10 -15.37
CA VAL A 138 10.51 -7.20 -13.99
C VAL A 138 10.86 -8.64 -13.65
N VAL A 139 10.05 -9.61 -14.08
CA VAL A 139 10.35 -11.03 -13.95
C VAL A 139 11.70 -11.36 -14.59
N GLU A 140 11.92 -10.99 -15.85
CA GLU A 140 13.19 -11.21 -16.56
C GLU A 140 14.39 -10.62 -15.80
N LEU A 141 14.24 -9.40 -15.27
CA LEU A 141 15.28 -8.73 -14.50
C LEU A 141 15.58 -9.46 -13.17
N LEU A 142 14.54 -9.83 -12.41
CA LEU A 142 14.70 -10.59 -11.17
C LEU A 142 15.39 -11.94 -11.42
N LEU A 143 15.03 -12.63 -12.51
CA LEU A 143 15.68 -13.89 -12.92
C LEU A 143 17.15 -13.68 -13.27
N ALA A 144 17.48 -12.60 -13.99
CA ALA A 144 18.87 -12.25 -14.30
C ALA A 144 19.69 -11.99 -13.02
N GLN A 145 19.04 -11.51 -11.94
CA GLN A 145 19.64 -11.31 -10.62
C GLN A 145 19.57 -12.54 -9.71
N LYS A 146 19.37 -13.74 -10.27
CA LYS A 146 19.31 -15.02 -9.54
C LYS A 146 18.21 -15.07 -8.46
N ALA A 147 17.06 -14.45 -8.73
CA ALA A 147 15.86 -14.69 -7.93
C ALA A 147 15.46 -16.17 -8.01
N ASP A 148 15.03 -16.73 -6.89
CA ASP A 148 14.58 -18.12 -6.80
C ASP A 148 13.18 -18.27 -7.41
N VAL A 149 13.13 -18.95 -8.55
CA VAL A 149 11.90 -19.29 -9.28
C VAL A 149 10.99 -20.27 -8.56
N ASN A 150 11.56 -21.05 -7.64
CA ASN A 150 10.86 -22.06 -6.87
C ASN A 150 10.63 -21.63 -5.42
N ALA A 151 10.87 -20.35 -5.10
CA ALA A 151 10.59 -19.82 -3.78
C ALA A 151 9.13 -20.12 -3.41
N LEU A 152 8.91 -20.74 -2.26
CA LEU A 152 7.58 -21.01 -1.74
C LEU A 152 7.15 -19.86 -0.86
N ASP A 153 5.92 -19.37 -0.99
CA ASP A 153 5.30 -18.48 0.00
C ASP A 153 4.83 -19.27 1.24
N ASN A 154 4.20 -18.60 2.20
CA ASN A 154 3.73 -19.26 3.44
C ASN A 154 2.60 -20.27 3.20
N ASP A 155 1.90 -20.17 2.07
CA ASP A 155 0.83 -21.08 1.68
C ASP A 155 1.35 -22.24 0.80
N GLY A 156 2.65 -22.26 0.51
CA GLY A 156 3.31 -23.28 -0.31
C GLY A 156 3.18 -23.06 -1.81
N PHE A 157 2.78 -21.87 -2.26
CA PHE A 157 2.71 -21.53 -3.67
C PHE A 157 4.04 -20.98 -4.17
N THR A 158 4.36 -21.31 -5.42
CA THR A 158 5.51 -20.75 -6.16
C THR A 158 5.08 -19.56 -7.02
N PRO A 159 6.00 -18.69 -7.48
CA PRO A 159 5.68 -17.61 -8.42
C PRO A 159 4.90 -18.07 -9.66
N LEU A 160 5.15 -19.30 -10.12
CA LEU A 160 4.41 -19.88 -11.25
C LEU A 160 2.93 -20.12 -10.95
N HIS A 161 2.58 -20.53 -9.72
CA HIS A 161 1.17 -20.67 -9.31
C HIS A 161 0.46 -19.32 -9.36
N TRP A 162 1.14 -18.25 -8.90
CA TRP A 162 0.62 -16.88 -8.95
C TRP A 162 0.50 -16.35 -10.40
N ALA A 163 1.44 -16.68 -11.29
CA ALA A 163 1.33 -16.37 -12.73
C ALA A 163 0.13 -17.08 -13.39
N ALA A 164 -0.12 -18.35 -13.05
CA ALA A 164 -1.26 -19.09 -13.57
C ALA A 164 -2.59 -18.51 -13.07
N GLU A 165 -2.65 -17.99 -11.84
CA GLU A 165 -3.81 -17.25 -11.35
C GLU A 165 -4.06 -15.95 -12.12
N PHE A 166 -3.01 -15.20 -12.45
CA PHE A 166 -3.12 -14.01 -13.28
C PHE A 166 -3.72 -14.33 -14.67
N ASP A 167 -3.24 -15.40 -15.32
CA ASP A 167 -3.76 -15.81 -16.63
C ASP A 167 -5.25 -16.19 -16.56
N ARG A 168 -5.66 -16.90 -15.49
CA ARG A 168 -7.09 -17.20 -15.24
C ARG A 168 -7.93 -15.93 -15.07
N ARG A 169 -7.44 -14.92 -14.33
CA ARG A 169 -8.14 -13.64 -14.17
C ARG A 169 -8.27 -12.89 -15.50
N LYS A 170 -7.24 -12.97 -16.34
CA LYS A 170 -7.25 -12.36 -17.68
C LYS A 170 -8.26 -13.04 -18.60
N LYS A 171 -8.25 -14.38 -18.68
CA LYS A 171 -9.20 -15.14 -19.50
C LYS A 171 -10.66 -15.00 -19.05
N GLY A 172 -10.92 -14.85 -17.75
CA GLY A 172 -12.27 -14.60 -17.22
C GLY A 172 -12.81 -13.19 -17.53
N SER A 173 -11.96 -12.24 -17.92
CA SER A 173 -12.34 -10.86 -18.22
C SER A 173 -12.67 -10.59 -19.70
N ASP A 174 -12.37 -11.54 -20.59
CA ASP A 174 -12.63 -11.41 -22.02
C ASP A 174 -13.44 -12.62 -22.53
N PRO A 175 -14.79 -12.54 -22.60
CA PRO A 175 -15.65 -13.66 -22.97
C PRO A 175 -15.51 -14.12 -24.43
N ASN A 176 -14.59 -13.54 -25.21
CA ASN A 176 -14.48 -13.77 -26.65
C ASN A 176 -13.08 -14.24 -27.11
N VAL A 177 -12.20 -14.63 -26.20
CA VAL A 177 -10.93 -15.26 -26.57
C VAL A 177 -11.22 -16.71 -26.94
N LYS A 178 -11.25 -17.00 -28.25
CA LYS A 178 -11.17 -18.37 -28.75
C LYS A 178 -9.79 -18.90 -28.35
N ASP A 179 -9.78 -19.98 -27.57
CA ASP A 179 -8.57 -20.76 -27.35
C ASP A 179 -8.12 -21.32 -28.72
N ASP A 180 -7.04 -20.78 -29.27
CA ASP A 180 -6.31 -21.34 -30.42
C ASP A 180 -5.23 -22.31 -29.95
#